data_AF-D4DH18-F1
#
_entry.id   AF-D4DH18-F1
#
_cell.length_a   1.000
_cell.length_b   1.000
_cell.length_c   1.000
_cell.angle_alpha   90.00
_cell.angle_beta   90.00
_cell.angle_gamma   90.00
#
_symmetry.space_group_name_H-M   'P 1'
#
loop_
_entity.id
_entity.type
_entity.pdbx_description
1 polymer ?
#
loop_
_entity_poly.entity_id
_entity_poly.type
_entity_poly.pdbx_seq_one_letter_code
_entity_poly.pdbx_strand_id
1 'polypeptide(L)'
;MTVKQLDDEAGPAILSIYSAKPADGSAAATTGTLDSYAPPPTESEIVKAIDVKGKDVEQIWAAFKAATKAENVPVAEEDKKEMELQEQLNAQSEIDRQRVAMVRKAKKDQEAMLEAAKAAVAKQREE
;
A
#
# COMPACT_ATOMS: atom_id res chain seq x y z
N MET A 1 6.07 -16.20 4.45
CA MET A 1 5.34 -15.17 5.22
C MET A 1 3.87 -15.57 5.23
N THR A 2 3.25 -15.64 6.40
CA THR A 2 1.82 -15.94 6.56
C THR A 2 1.16 -14.80 7.31
N VAL A 3 -0.12 -14.57 7.04
CA VAL A 3 -0.91 -13.52 7.70
C VAL A 3 -2.23 -14.13 8.13
N LYS A 4 -2.56 -14.00 9.42
CA LYS A 4 -3.87 -14.37 9.94
C LYS A 4 -4.66 -13.09 10.21
N GLN A 5 -5.62 -12.80 9.35
CA GLN A 5 -6.57 -11.71 9.56
C GLN A 5 -7.70 -12.20 10.47
N LEU A 6 -8.15 -11.31 11.34
CA LEU A 6 -9.25 -11.50 12.27
C LEU A 6 -10.26 -10.39 12.05
N ASP A 7 -11.55 -10.69 12.25
CA ASP A 7 -12.63 -9.71 12.17
C ASP A 7 -12.74 -8.82 13.44
N ASP A 8 -11.96 -9.15 14.47
CA ASP A 8 -11.89 -8.38 15.72
C ASP A 8 -10.89 -7.23 15.62
N GLU A 9 -11.41 -6.03 15.34
CA GLU A 9 -10.66 -4.77 15.28
C GLU A 9 -10.02 -4.38 16.63
N ALA A 10 -10.60 -4.82 17.76
CA ALA A 10 -10.06 -4.53 19.09
C ALA A 10 -8.89 -5.45 19.44
N GLY A 11 -8.68 -6.52 18.68
CA GLY A 11 -7.64 -7.51 18.88
C GLY A 11 -6.21 -6.96 18.83
N PRO A 12 -5.23 -7.76 19.30
CA PRO A 12 -3.82 -7.42 19.20
C PRO A 12 -3.35 -7.52 17.75
N ALA A 13 -2.59 -6.52 17.29
CA ALA A 13 -1.94 -6.55 15.98
C ALA A 13 -0.46 -6.83 16.20
N ILE A 14 -0.07 -8.11 16.09
CA ILE A 14 1.29 -8.57 16.40
C ILE A 14 1.94 -9.16 15.17
N LEU A 15 3.20 -8.78 14.93
CA LEU A 15 4.08 -9.40 13.95
C LEU A 15 5.08 -10.30 14.67
N SER A 16 4.96 -11.61 14.46
CA SER A 16 5.86 -12.63 15.01
C SER A 16 6.96 -12.98 14.00
N ILE A 17 8.22 -12.79 14.41
CA ILE A 17 9.41 -13.07 13.58
C ILE A 17 10.16 -14.24 14.18
N TYR A 18 10.34 -15.30 13.39
CA TYR A 18 11.09 -16.50 13.76
C TYR A 18 12.51 -16.39 13.23
N SER A 19 13.48 -16.70 14.10
CA SER A 19 14.91 -16.71 13.75
C SER A 19 15.61 -17.89 14.41
N ALA A 20 16.68 -18.39 13.80
CA ALA A 20 17.47 -19.47 14.39
C ALA A 20 18.14 -19.01 15.70
N LYS A 21 18.23 -19.92 16.67
CA LYS A 21 18.93 -19.68 17.93
C LYS A 21 20.43 -19.46 17.66
N PRO A 22 21.07 -18.42 18.23
CA PRO A 22 22.50 -18.21 18.04
C PRO A 22 23.26 -19.39 18.65
N ALA A 23 24.31 -19.84 17.95
CA ALA A 23 25.14 -20.98 18.34
C ALA A 23 25.84 -20.79 19.70
N ASP A 24 26.00 -19.54 20.15
CA ASP A 24 26.66 -19.16 21.40
C ASP A 24 25.87 -19.52 22.67
N GLY A 25 24.73 -20.21 22.55
CA GLY A 25 23.95 -20.69 23.70
C GLY A 25 23.27 -19.58 24.51
N SER A 26 23.37 -18.32 24.10
CA SER A 26 22.62 -17.23 24.72
C SER A 26 21.13 -17.49 24.55
N ALA A 27 20.42 -17.62 25.67
CA ALA A 27 18.97 -17.67 25.68
C ALA A 27 18.45 -16.29 25.26
N ALA A 28 18.24 -16.09 23.97
CA ALA A 28 17.48 -14.94 23.51
C ALA A 28 16.06 -15.12 24.05
N ALA A 29 15.69 -14.30 25.02
CA ALA A 29 14.34 -14.31 25.57
C ALA A 29 13.35 -14.02 24.45
N THR A 30 12.26 -14.79 24.41
CA THR A 30 11.06 -14.41 23.67
C THR A 30 10.59 -13.07 24.23
N THR A 31 10.69 -12.00 23.44
CA THR A 31 10.31 -10.66 23.86
C THR A 31 8.95 -10.28 23.31
N GLY A 32 8.09 -9.74 24.17
CA GLY A 32 6.78 -9.19 23.80
C GLY A 32 5.61 -10.15 24.05
N THR A 33 4.39 -9.63 23.86
CA THR A 33 3.17 -10.44 23.90
C THR A 33 3.19 -11.42 22.74
N LEU A 34 3.07 -12.71 23.03
CA LEU A 34 3.01 -13.75 22.01
C LEU A 34 1.68 -13.73 21.28
N ASP A 35 1.73 -13.88 19.97
CA ASP A 35 0.55 -14.09 19.14
C ASP A 35 0.02 -15.52 19.36
N SER A 36 -1.22 -15.63 19.86
CA SER A 36 -1.87 -16.91 20.13
C SER A 36 -2.19 -17.73 18.88
N TYR A 37 -2.26 -17.09 17.71
CA TYR A 37 -2.52 -17.75 16.43
C TYR A 37 -1.23 -18.16 15.72
N ALA A 38 -0.09 -17.65 16.17
CA ALA A 38 1.21 -18.00 15.63
C ALA A 38 1.67 -19.36 16.22
N PRO A 39 2.28 -20.24 15.41
CA PRO A 39 2.77 -21.52 15.90
C PRO A 39 3.86 -21.30 16.96
N PRO A 40 3.94 -22.16 17.99
CA PRO A 40 5.04 -22.06 18.96
C PRO A 40 6.38 -22.30 18.25
N PRO A 41 7.47 -21.62 18.68
CA PRO A 41 8.80 -21.87 18.13
C PRO A 41 9.25 -23.30 18.42
N THR A 42 10.04 -23.86 17.49
CA THR A 42 10.77 -25.09 17.75
C THR A 42 11.98 -24.84 18.65
N GLU A 43 12.61 -25.90 19.19
CA GLU A 43 13.75 -25.78 20.12
C GLU A 43 14.97 -25.05 19.53
N SER A 44 15.08 -25.01 18.20
CA SER A 44 16.15 -24.34 17.46
C SER A 44 15.80 -22.90 17.06
N GLU A 45 14.62 -22.41 17.42
CA GLU A 45 14.10 -21.11 16.99
C GLU A 45 13.84 -20.17 18.17
N ILE A 46 13.87 -18.87 17.87
CA ILE A 46 13.49 -17.78 18.77
C ILE A 46 12.42 -16.97 18.05
N VAL A 47 11.40 -16.55 18.81
CA VAL A 47 10.38 -15.60 18.33
C VAL A 47 10.62 -14.22 18.90
N LYS A 48 10.64 -13.21 18.03
CA LYS A 48 10.49 -11.81 18.40
C LYS A 48 9.10 -11.34 18.01
N ALA A 49 8.31 -10.92 18.99
CA ALA A 49 6.99 -10.34 18.74
C ALA A 49 7.10 -8.81 18.68
N ILE A 50 6.59 -8.21 17.61
CA ILE A 50 6.50 -6.76 17.43
C ILE A 50 5.02 -6.39 17.45
N ASP A 51 4.61 -5.59 18.43
CA ASP A 51 3.28 -4.96 18.40
C ASP A 51 3.28 -3.88 17.30
N VAL A 52 2.36 -3.99 16.35
CA VAL A 52 2.19 -3.05 15.23
C VAL A 52 0.93 -2.19 15.39
N LYS A 53 0.15 -2.37 16.45
CA LYS A 53 -1.08 -1.60 16.67
C LYS A 53 -0.77 -0.11 16.83
N GLY A 54 -1.45 0.73 16.03
CA GLY A 54 -1.30 2.18 16.07
C GLY A 54 0.06 2.70 15.57
N LYS A 55 0.87 1.88 14.91
CA LYS A 55 2.14 2.28 14.30
C LYS A 55 1.98 2.52 12.82
N ASP A 56 2.75 3.49 12.32
CA ASP A 56 2.86 3.73 10.88
C ASP A 56 3.81 2.72 10.21
N VAL A 57 3.68 2.56 8.89
CA VAL A 57 4.46 1.61 8.08
C VAL A 57 5.96 1.84 8.24
N GLU A 58 6.41 3.10 8.28
CA GLU A 58 7.83 3.44 8.48
C GLU A 58 8.36 2.97 9.84
N GLN A 59 7.54 3.10 10.88
CA GLN A 59 7.87 2.70 12.25
C GLN A 59 7.91 1.17 12.37
N ILE A 60 6.96 0.48 11.75
CA ILE A 60 6.92 -0.99 11.70
C ILE A 60 8.16 -1.51 10.96
N TRP A 61 8.51 -0.89 9.82
CA TRP A 61 9.68 -1.26 9.04
C TRP A 61 10.99 -1.03 9.80
N ALA A 62 11.12 0.08 10.52
CA ALA A 62 12.28 0.35 11.37
C ALA A 62 12.41 -0.69 12.49
N ALA A 63 11.31 -1.04 13.17
CA ALA A 63 11.30 -2.07 14.20
C ALA A 63 11.65 -3.46 13.64
N PHE A 64 11.14 -3.79 12.46
CA PHE A 64 11.44 -5.03 11.76
C PHE A 64 12.93 -5.13 11.41
N LYS A 65 13.52 -4.09 10.81
CA LYS A 65 14.96 -4.05 10.49
C LYS A 65 15.83 -4.14 11.73
N ALA A 66 15.46 -3.45 12.81
CA ALA A 66 16.18 -3.55 14.07
C ALA A 66 16.13 -4.96 14.67
N ALA A 67 15.00 -5.66 14.51
CA ALA A 67 14.82 -7.01 15.01
C ALA A 67 15.60 -8.06 14.20
N THR A 68 15.62 -7.92 12.87
CA THR A 68 16.27 -8.88 11.95
C THR A 68 17.72 -8.57 11.65
N LYS A 69 18.16 -7.32 11.87
CA LYS A 69 19.49 -6.80 11.47
C LYS A 69 19.77 -6.97 9.97
N ALA A 70 18.72 -7.02 9.15
CA ALA A 70 18.86 -7.14 7.71
C ALA A 70 19.44 -5.84 7.10
N GLU A 71 20.31 -5.99 6.12
CA GLU A 71 20.85 -4.88 5.34
C GLU A 71 19.96 -4.59 4.13
N ASN A 72 19.87 -3.32 3.75
CA ASN A 72 19.14 -2.93 2.55
C ASN A 72 19.97 -3.25 1.31
N VAL A 73 19.37 -3.94 0.34
CA VAL A 73 19.97 -4.15 -0.96
C VAL A 73 19.96 -2.82 -1.73
N PRO A 74 21.10 -2.35 -2.25
CA PRO A 74 21.12 -1.15 -3.08
C PRO A 74 20.35 -1.40 -4.38
N VAL A 75 19.57 -0.40 -4.80
CA VAL A 75 18.84 -0.45 -6.07
C VAL A 75 19.84 -0.40 -7.23
N ALA A 76 19.72 -1.33 -8.17
CA ALA A 76 20.57 -1.39 -9.36
C ALA A 76 20.35 -0.16 -10.26
N GLU A 77 21.32 0.16 -11.13
CA GLU A 77 21.21 1.32 -12.01
C GLU A 77 20.10 1.15 -13.07
N GLU A 78 19.87 -0.09 -13.51
CA GLU A 78 18.80 -0.45 -14.42
C GLU A 78 17.42 -0.15 -13.80
N ASP A 79 17.22 -0.58 -12.56
CA ASP A 79 15.98 -0.37 -11.82
C ASP A 79 15.71 1.13 -11.58
N LYS A 80 16.76 1.92 -11.31
CA LYS A 80 16.63 3.39 -11.18
C LYS A 80 16.13 4.04 -12.47
N LYS A 81 16.68 3.63 -13.62
CA LYS A 81 16.26 4.16 -14.93
C LYS A 81 14.82 3.77 -15.24
N GLU A 82 14.41 2.56 -14.87
CA GLU A 82 13.01 2.13 -15.02
C GLU A 82 12.07 2.95 -14.14
N MET A 83 12.44 3.22 -12.88
CA MET A 83 11.68 4.10 -11.99
C MET A 83 11.54 5.51 -12.56
N GLU A 84 12.63 6.12 -13.02
CA GLU A 84 12.61 7.46 -13.63
C GLU A 84 11.74 7.51 -14.89
N LEU A 85 11.82 6.49 -15.75
CA LEU A 85 10.97 6.38 -16.92
C LEU A 85 9.49 6.26 -16.54
N GLN A 86 9.18 5.43 -15.54
CA GLN A 86 7.82 5.24 -15.06
C GLN A 86 7.24 6.55 -14.47
N GLU A 87 8.05 7.32 -13.74
CA GLU A 87 7.65 8.64 -13.23
C GLU A 87 7.32 9.62 -14.35
N GLN A 88 8.14 9.67 -15.42
CA GLN A 88 7.86 10.49 -16.59
C GLN A 88 6.57 10.09 -17.30
N LEU A 89 6.35 8.78 -17.48
CA LEU A 89 5.13 8.25 -18.08
C LEU A 89 3.90 8.58 -17.23
N ASN A 90 4.00 8.48 -15.91
CA ASN A 90 2.92 8.84 -14.99
C ASN A 90 2.58 10.34 -15.08
N ALA A 91 3.59 11.21 -15.11
CA ALA A 91 3.38 12.65 -15.24
C ALA A 91 2.67 13.00 -16.56
N GLN A 92 3.07 12.38 -17.67
CA GLN A 92 2.40 12.55 -18.95
C GLN A 92 0.96 12.01 -18.92
N SER A 93 0.75 10.87 -18.27
CA SER A 93 -0.58 10.25 -18.11
C SER A 93 -1.57 11.17 -17.40
N GLU A 94 -1.14 11.87 -16.35
CA GLU A 94 -2.00 12.83 -15.63
C GLU A 94 -2.41 14.03 -16.51
N ILE A 95 -1.46 14.58 -17.28
CA ILE A 95 -1.75 15.67 -18.23
C ILE A 95 -2.79 15.20 -19.26
N ASP A 96 -2.62 14.00 -19.80
CA ASP A 96 -3.54 13.45 -20.78
C ASP A 96 -4.93 13.16 -20.20
N ARG A 97 -5.00 12.64 -18.96
CA ARG A 97 -6.27 12.46 -18.24
C ARG A 97 -7.03 13.77 -18.12
N GLN A 98 -6.35 14.85 -17.71
CA GLN A 98 -6.96 16.17 -17.59
C GLN A 98 -7.43 16.72 -18.95
N ARG A 99 -6.59 16.58 -19.98
CA ARG A 99 -6.94 17.00 -21.36
C ARG A 99 -8.19 16.30 -21.86
N VAL A 100 -8.25 14.97 -21.72
CA VAL A 100 -9.42 14.18 -22.16
C VAL A 100 -10.66 14.53 -21.36
N ALA A 101 -10.54 14.76 -20.05
CA ALA A 101 -11.66 15.19 -19.22
C ALA A 101 -12.23 16.54 -19.69
N MET A 102 -11.37 17.51 -20.02
CA MET A 102 -11.79 18.81 -20.57
C MET A 102 -12.51 18.67 -21.90
N VAL A 103 -11.96 17.88 -22.84
CA VAL A 103 -12.58 17.65 -24.14
C VAL A 103 -13.95 16.97 -24.00
N ARG A 104 -14.06 15.97 -23.13
CA ARG A 104 -15.34 15.30 -22.85
C ARG A 104 -16.38 16.25 -22.27
N LYS A 105 -15.97 17.12 -21.34
CA LYS A 105 -16.85 18.14 -20.76
C LYS A 105 -17.33 19.12 -21.82
N ALA A 106 -16.42 19.67 -22.63
CA ALA A 106 -16.77 20.59 -23.70
C ALA A 106 -17.74 19.98 -24.72
N LYS A 107 -17.52 18.71 -25.10
CA LYS A 107 -18.43 17.99 -26.01
C LYS A 107 -19.82 17.81 -25.39
N LYS A 108 -19.90 17.42 -24.12
CA LYS A 108 -21.16 17.27 -23.40
C LYS A 108 -21.91 18.61 -23.28
N ASP A 109 -21.20 19.69 -22.99
CA ASP A 109 -21.77 21.04 -22.89
C ASP A 109 -22.31 21.51 -24.26
N GLN A 110 -21.58 21.24 -25.35
CA GLN A 110 -22.04 21.52 -26.71
C GLN A 110 -23.29 20.71 -27.08
N GLU A 111 -23.33 19.42 -26.77
CA GLU A 111 -24.49 18.55 -27.02
C GLU A 111 -25.72 19.06 -26.26
N ALA A 112 -25.58 19.41 -24.97
CA ALA A 112 -26.65 19.96 -24.16
C ALA A 112 -27.16 21.32 -24.69
N MET A 113 -26.25 22.20 -25.14
CA MET A 113 -26.63 23.48 -25.75
C MET A 113 -27.42 23.29 -27.04
N LEU A 114 -26.99 22.37 -27.90
CA LEU A 114 -27.70 22.06 -29.15
C LEU A 114 -29.08 21.44 -28.88
N GLU A 115 -29.19 20.57 -27.88
CA GLU A 115 -30.47 19.99 -27.48
C GLU A 115 -31.44 21.06 -26.95
N ALA A 116 -30.96 21.96 -26.08
CA ALA A 116 -31.75 23.08 -25.58
C ALA A 116 -32.22 24.02 -26.71
N ALA A 117 -31.33 24.33 -27.67
CA ALA A 117 -31.68 25.15 -28.83
C ALA A 117 -32.73 24.48 -29.71
N LYS A 118 -32.60 23.17 -29.97
CA LYS A 118 -33.60 22.39 -30.71
C LYS A 118 -34.96 22.36 -30.00
N ALA A 119 -34.96 22.18 -28.69
CA ALA A 119 -36.18 22.17 -27.88
C ALA A 119 -36.88 23.54 -27.88
N ALA A 120 -36.13 24.65 -27.84
CA ALA A 120 -36.68 26.00 -27.92
C ALA A 120 -37.33 26.28 -29.28
N VAL A 121 -36.69 25.87 -30.39
CA VAL A 121 -37.26 26.01 -31.74
C VAL A 121 -38.51 25.15 -31.93
N ALA A 122 -38.53 23.93 -31.37
CA ALA A 122 -39.71 23.08 -31.42
C ALA A 122 -40.91 23.74 -30.72
N LYS A 123 -40.71 24.31 -29.53
CA LYS A 123 -41.76 25.07 -28.82
C LYS A 123 -42.26 26.28 -29.61
N GLN A 124 -41.37 27.05 -30.24
CA GLN A 124 -41.76 28.20 -31.06
C GLN A 124 -42.53 27.82 -32.34
N ARG A 125 -42.49 26.56 -32.78
CA ARG A 125 -43.29 26.08 -33.93
C ARG A 125 -44.66 25.53 -33.53
N GLU A 126 -44.85 25.22 -32.25
CA GLU A 126 -46.12 24.73 -31.71
C GLU A 126 -47.02 25.88 -31.20
N GLU A 127 -46.45 27.08 -31.01
CA GLU A 127 -47.17 28.36 -30.82
C GLU A 127 -47.55 29.02 -32.15
#